data_AF-A0A7Y3DBZ7-F1
#
_entry.id   AF-A0A7Y3DBZ7-F1
#
_cell.length_a   1.000
_cell.length_b   1.000
_cell.length_c   1.000
_cell.angle_alpha   90.00
_cell.angle_beta   90.00
_cell.angle_gamma   90.00
#
_symmetry.space_group_name_H-M   'P 1'
#
loop_
_entity.id
_entity.type
_entity.pdbx_description
1 polymer ?
#
loop_
_entity_poly.entity_id
_entity_poly.type
_entity_poly.pdbx_seq_one_letter_code
_entity_poly.pdbx_strand_id
1 'polypeptide(L)'
;MARMSNRVLRSAAALAAIALLSACSPGADFHVARGDDVEAVLISDVAVLHVGRGVRLPGRDVLLRDGRIAAIGLAGQLAAPEGALQMAGAGATLVPGLIDMHGHVASDSGPMWAFSLPNPERNLRSYLYSGVTRVLDPGDPRGGYERRDRVASGDLVGPTVRTAGPIHTVPEGHPIALVRQMAPWWIAWYLAPRTAVPLPSPEAARAAADARAAEGADFVKVAVDRIPLDAPRLSREVVAALVERSADHGLRVLAHIGSTDDAIDTGAAGVAAWVHGVAMERIPDAKIAELAAFDIPMVVTLEVFEAYTRLGSGPREPSRLERETVPAERLAAFHPWPDDFALPPPFAEYLDAVRAASPARFENVARLRAAGVTILAGSDTQSGVFPGPGLHRELAQLVRAGLTPVEAIRAATLDAARFLADGEEPDFGDVAVGMRADLVLVEGDPTRDLGALQAIREVFLAGVPVERRPIPPPEAPADEGAGAD
;
A
#
# COMPACT_ATOMS: atom_id res chain seq x y z
N MET A 1 -19.41 -23.30 55.62
CA MET A 1 -20.68 -22.84 55.04
C MET A 1 -20.64 -21.32 54.89
N ALA A 2 -20.27 -20.82 53.73
CA ALA A 2 -20.49 -19.43 53.33
C ALA A 2 -20.72 -19.44 51.81
N ARG A 3 -21.92 -19.04 51.41
CA ARG A 3 -22.45 -19.13 50.05
C ARG A 3 -21.66 -18.22 49.11
N MET A 4 -20.91 -18.80 48.18
CA MET A 4 -20.44 -18.09 47.00
C MET A 4 -21.67 -17.66 46.17
N SER A 5 -21.74 -16.36 45.90
CA SER A 5 -22.79 -15.75 45.09
C SER A 5 -22.71 -16.25 43.65
N ASN A 6 -23.83 -16.77 43.14
CA ASN A 6 -24.06 -17.28 41.78
C ASN A 6 -23.84 -16.24 40.64
N ARG A 7 -23.28 -15.06 40.93
CA ARG A 7 -22.92 -14.05 39.92
C ARG A 7 -21.52 -14.24 39.33
N VAL A 8 -20.58 -14.85 40.04
CA VAL A 8 -19.19 -15.03 39.54
C VAL A 8 -19.07 -16.26 38.62
N LEU A 9 -19.91 -17.28 38.80
CA LEU A 9 -19.92 -18.46 37.90
C LEU A 9 -20.62 -18.22 36.55
N ARG A 10 -21.40 -17.14 36.41
CA ARG A 10 -22.07 -16.81 35.13
C ARG A 10 -21.19 -15.98 34.18
N SER A 11 -20.10 -15.38 34.67
CA SER A 11 -19.15 -14.62 33.83
C SER A 11 -18.02 -15.48 33.26
N ALA A 12 -17.81 -16.69 33.79
CA ALA A 12 -16.79 -17.63 33.28
C ALA A 12 -17.36 -18.64 32.25
N ALA A 13 -18.68 -18.79 32.16
CA ALA A 13 -19.35 -19.66 31.19
C ALA A 13 -19.73 -18.96 29.87
N ALA A 14 -19.60 -17.62 29.78
CA ALA A 14 -19.78 -16.86 28.55
C ALA A 14 -18.51 -16.82 27.67
N LEU A 15 -17.37 -17.30 28.18
CA LEU A 15 -16.07 -17.34 27.48
C LEU A 15 -15.70 -18.73 26.92
N ALA A 16 -16.56 -19.74 27.10
CA ALA A 16 -16.32 -21.10 26.63
C ALA A 16 -17.45 -21.66 25.72
N ALA A 17 -18.44 -20.84 25.35
CA ALA A 17 -19.56 -21.23 24.49
C ALA A 17 -19.97 -20.15 23.46
N ILE A 18 -19.01 -19.37 22.96
CA ILE A 18 -19.11 -18.71 21.65
C ILE A 18 -17.90 -19.18 20.83
N ALA A 19 -17.80 -20.50 20.68
CA ALA A 19 -16.85 -21.18 19.81
C ALA A 19 -17.56 -21.98 18.71
N LEU A 20 -18.90 -21.87 18.60
CA LEU A 20 -19.72 -22.57 17.60
C LEU A 20 -20.95 -21.72 17.28
N LEU A 21 -20.70 -20.57 16.67
CA LEU A 21 -21.56 -19.87 15.72
C LEU A 21 -20.64 -18.81 15.11
N SER A 22 -19.73 -19.26 14.24
CA SER A 22 -19.21 -18.37 13.21
C SER A 22 -20.42 -18.00 12.38
N ALA A 23 -21.08 -16.91 12.74
CA ALA A 23 -21.92 -16.19 11.81
C ALA A 23 -20.95 -15.78 10.69
N CYS A 24 -21.01 -16.50 9.57
CA CYS A 24 -20.47 -16.03 8.31
C CYS A 24 -21.07 -14.64 8.10
N SER A 25 -20.31 -13.58 8.40
CA SER A 25 -20.75 -12.24 8.03
C SER A 25 -20.92 -12.24 6.51
N PRO A 26 -22.09 -11.85 5.99
CA PRO A 26 -22.35 -11.76 4.57
C PRO A 26 -21.73 -10.46 4.02
N GLY A 27 -20.46 -10.22 4.33
CA GLY A 27 -19.69 -9.16 3.70
C GLY A 27 -19.32 -9.61 2.29
N ALA A 28 -19.23 -8.68 1.35
CA ALA A 28 -18.66 -8.96 0.03
C ALA A 28 -17.28 -9.59 0.22
N ASP A 29 -17.15 -10.84 -0.21
CA ASP A 29 -15.86 -11.49 -0.42
C ASP A 29 -15.50 -11.33 -1.89
N PHE A 30 -14.29 -11.67 -2.30
CA PHE A 30 -13.92 -11.58 -3.70
C PHE A 30 -12.97 -12.71 -4.09
N HIS A 31 -13.05 -13.10 -5.36
CA HIS A 31 -12.21 -14.15 -5.90
C HIS A 31 -11.07 -13.54 -6.70
N VAL A 32 -9.86 -14.01 -6.42
CA VAL A 32 -8.68 -13.80 -7.26
C VAL A 32 -7.94 -15.11 -7.41
N ALA A 33 -7.75 -15.52 -8.66
CA ALA A 33 -6.88 -16.62 -9.04
C ALA A 33 -6.05 -16.23 -10.25
N ARG A 34 -4.87 -16.85 -10.43
CA ARG A 34 -4.20 -16.79 -11.73
C ARG A 34 -5.08 -17.57 -12.71
N GLY A 35 -5.32 -17.02 -13.89
CA GLY A 35 -5.99 -17.76 -14.96
C GLY A 35 -5.15 -18.95 -15.42
N ASP A 36 -5.75 -19.79 -16.25
CA ASP A 36 -5.07 -20.91 -16.90
C ASP A 36 -3.83 -20.41 -17.67
N ASP A 37 -2.81 -21.28 -17.81
CA ASP A 37 -1.63 -20.97 -18.61
C ASP A 37 -2.03 -20.70 -20.08
N VAL A 38 -2.09 -19.43 -20.45
CA VAL A 38 -2.28 -18.96 -21.82
C VAL A 38 -0.94 -18.55 -22.42
N GLU A 39 -0.59 -19.19 -23.54
CA GLU A 39 0.67 -18.91 -24.26
C GLU A 39 0.69 -17.50 -24.87
N ALA A 40 -0.46 -17.02 -25.35
CA ALA A 40 -0.60 -15.72 -25.98
C ALA A 40 -1.99 -15.10 -25.77
N VAL A 41 -2.03 -13.77 -25.70
CA VAL A 41 -3.25 -12.97 -25.68
C VAL A 41 -3.16 -11.87 -26.74
N LEU A 42 -4.17 -11.77 -27.61
CA LEU A 42 -4.33 -10.62 -28.52
C LEU A 42 -5.46 -9.72 -28.01
N ILE A 43 -5.11 -8.48 -27.66
CA ILE A 43 -6.08 -7.43 -27.31
C ILE A 43 -6.27 -6.53 -28.53
N SER A 44 -7.44 -6.55 -29.15
CA SER A 44 -7.72 -5.81 -30.39
C SER A 44 -8.41 -4.48 -30.13
N ASP A 45 -8.11 -3.46 -30.94
CA ASP A 45 -8.74 -2.12 -30.88
C ASP A 45 -8.74 -1.46 -29.48
N VAL A 46 -7.61 -1.52 -28.78
CA VAL A 46 -7.40 -0.88 -27.47
C VAL A 46 -6.67 0.46 -27.60
N ALA A 47 -6.89 1.38 -26.67
CA ALA A 47 -5.98 2.50 -26.50
C ALA A 47 -4.78 2.10 -25.61
N VAL A 48 -3.56 2.45 -26.01
CA VAL A 48 -2.34 2.18 -25.21
C VAL A 48 -1.87 3.46 -24.56
N LEU A 49 -1.70 3.45 -23.24
CA LEU A 49 -1.05 4.55 -22.52
C LEU A 49 0.46 4.29 -22.43
N HIS A 50 1.25 5.02 -23.22
CA HIS A 50 2.70 5.11 -23.04
C HIS A 50 3.00 6.17 -21.99
N VAL A 51 3.27 5.72 -20.77
CA VAL A 51 3.47 6.58 -19.60
C VAL A 51 4.76 7.39 -19.73
N GLY A 52 5.86 6.80 -20.20
CA GLY A 52 7.14 7.50 -20.35
C GLY A 52 7.08 8.65 -21.36
N ARG A 53 6.20 8.53 -22.36
CA ARG A 53 5.94 9.57 -23.36
C ARG A 53 4.79 10.52 -22.98
N GLY A 54 3.98 10.15 -22.00
CA GLY A 54 2.75 10.86 -21.64
C GLY A 54 1.69 10.87 -22.74
N VAL A 55 1.64 9.82 -23.59
CA VAL A 55 0.74 9.78 -24.76
C VAL A 55 -0.16 8.55 -24.70
N ARG A 56 -1.46 8.78 -24.91
CA ARG A 56 -2.47 7.74 -25.14
C ARG A 56 -2.69 7.55 -26.65
N LEU A 57 -2.34 6.37 -27.16
CA LEU A 57 -2.49 6.00 -28.58
C LEU A 57 -3.75 5.14 -28.78
N PRO A 58 -4.83 5.66 -29.40
CA PRO A 58 -6.02 4.87 -29.68
C PRO A 58 -5.80 3.86 -30.82
N GLY A 59 -6.72 2.89 -30.94
CA GLY A 59 -6.85 2.00 -32.10
C GLY A 59 -5.64 1.11 -32.32
N ARG A 60 -5.23 0.36 -31.28
CA ARG A 60 -4.08 -0.53 -31.30
C ARG A 60 -4.49 -1.98 -31.11
N ASP A 61 -3.77 -2.86 -31.78
CA ASP A 61 -3.72 -4.26 -31.38
C ASP A 61 -2.47 -4.48 -30.53
N VAL A 62 -2.60 -5.25 -29.45
CA VAL A 62 -1.50 -5.59 -28.54
C VAL A 62 -1.42 -7.10 -28.39
N LEU A 63 -0.29 -7.69 -28.78
CA LEU A 63 -0.01 -9.11 -28.60
C LEU A 63 0.86 -9.30 -27.36
N LEU A 64 0.34 -10.04 -26.39
CA LEU A 64 1.07 -10.53 -25.22
C LEU A 64 1.49 -11.98 -25.49
N ARG A 65 2.75 -12.31 -25.23
CA ARG A 65 3.28 -13.67 -25.40
C ARG A 65 4.48 -13.87 -24.48
N ASP A 66 4.63 -15.07 -23.92
CA ASP A 66 5.80 -15.47 -23.12
C ASP A 66 6.17 -14.46 -22.01
N GLY A 67 5.16 -13.95 -21.29
CA GLY A 67 5.39 -13.00 -20.22
C GLY A 67 5.54 -11.53 -20.64
N ARG A 68 5.55 -11.23 -21.94
CA ARG A 68 5.96 -9.91 -22.48
C ARG A 68 4.97 -9.35 -23.49
N ILE A 69 5.08 -8.06 -23.74
CA ILE A 69 4.41 -7.37 -24.85
C ILE A 69 5.23 -7.67 -26.12
N ALA A 70 4.76 -8.62 -26.92
CA ALA A 70 5.46 -9.07 -28.12
C ALA A 70 5.33 -8.08 -29.29
N ALA A 71 4.16 -7.46 -29.45
CA ALA A 71 3.92 -6.49 -30.52
C ALA A 71 2.81 -5.49 -30.16
N ILE A 72 2.93 -4.27 -30.70
CA ILE A 72 1.88 -3.25 -30.71
C ILE A 72 1.74 -2.74 -32.15
N GLY A 73 0.56 -2.93 -32.75
CA GLY A 73 0.25 -2.53 -34.13
C GLY A 73 -0.95 -1.57 -34.19
N LEU A 74 -1.28 -1.04 -35.38
CA LEU A 74 -2.61 -0.43 -35.57
C LEU A 74 -3.68 -1.53 -35.53
N ALA A 75 -4.89 -1.17 -35.13
CA ALA A 75 -6.02 -2.09 -35.09
C ALA A 75 -6.22 -2.80 -36.45
N GLY A 76 -6.35 -4.13 -36.41
CA GLY A 76 -6.46 -5.01 -37.57
C GLY A 76 -5.13 -5.40 -38.24
N GLN A 77 -3.98 -4.97 -37.72
CA GLN A 77 -2.67 -5.28 -38.30
C GLN A 77 -1.97 -6.49 -37.67
N LEU A 78 -2.38 -6.90 -36.46
CA LEU A 78 -1.81 -8.09 -35.82
C LEU A 78 -2.74 -9.29 -36.03
N ALA A 79 -2.15 -10.43 -36.38
CA ALA A 79 -2.86 -11.70 -36.42
C ALA A 79 -2.69 -12.42 -35.08
N ALA A 80 -3.77 -12.99 -34.55
CA ALA A 80 -3.70 -13.85 -33.38
C ALA A 80 -2.93 -15.13 -33.74
N PRO A 81 -1.89 -15.52 -32.98
CA PRO A 81 -1.31 -16.85 -33.08
C PRO A 81 -2.37 -17.94 -32.84
N GLU A 82 -2.12 -19.15 -33.34
CA GLU A 82 -2.99 -20.29 -33.07
C GLU A 82 -3.11 -20.52 -31.55
N GLY A 83 -4.35 -20.73 -31.06
CA GLY A 83 -4.62 -20.93 -29.64
C GLY A 83 -4.55 -19.66 -28.76
N ALA A 84 -4.21 -18.49 -29.32
CA ALA A 84 -4.17 -17.26 -28.54
C ALA A 84 -5.58 -16.85 -28.06
N LEU A 85 -5.67 -16.43 -26.80
CA LEU A 85 -6.87 -15.81 -26.25
C LEU A 85 -7.09 -14.46 -26.93
N GLN A 86 -8.28 -14.24 -27.48
CA GLN A 86 -8.61 -12.98 -28.15
C GLN A 86 -9.56 -12.14 -27.29
N MET A 87 -9.24 -10.86 -27.12
CA MET A 87 -9.99 -9.93 -26.28
C MET A 87 -10.27 -8.62 -27.03
N ALA A 88 -11.49 -8.11 -26.91
CA ALA A 88 -11.85 -6.80 -27.45
C ALA A 88 -11.49 -5.68 -26.47
N GLY A 89 -10.67 -4.74 -26.94
CA GLY A 89 -10.20 -3.57 -26.22
C GLY A 89 -10.98 -2.28 -26.53
N ALA A 90 -11.97 -2.33 -27.42
CA ALA A 90 -12.73 -1.15 -27.82
C ALA A 90 -13.32 -0.41 -26.62
N GLY A 91 -13.12 0.91 -26.58
CA GLY A 91 -13.54 1.78 -25.47
C GLY A 91 -12.67 1.71 -24.21
N ALA A 92 -11.67 0.83 -24.17
CA ALA A 92 -10.77 0.66 -23.04
C ALA A 92 -9.41 1.34 -23.27
N THR A 93 -8.64 1.46 -22.19
CA THR A 93 -7.23 1.84 -22.19
C THR A 93 -6.41 0.77 -21.48
N LEU A 94 -5.35 0.31 -22.11
CA LEU A 94 -4.33 -0.54 -21.53
C LEU A 94 -3.28 0.35 -20.86
N VAL A 95 -3.08 0.15 -19.56
CA VAL A 95 -2.10 0.86 -18.73
C VAL A 95 -1.13 -0.14 -18.10
N PRO A 96 0.07 0.29 -17.65
CA PRO A 96 0.97 -0.58 -16.91
C PRO A 96 0.33 -1.03 -15.59
N GLY A 97 0.72 -2.21 -15.12
CA GLY A 97 0.41 -2.67 -13.78
C GLY A 97 0.81 -1.65 -12.73
N LEU A 98 -0.09 -1.34 -11.80
CA LEU A 98 0.18 -0.35 -10.75
C LEU A 98 1.19 -0.92 -9.74
N ILE A 99 1.98 -0.02 -9.17
CA ILE A 99 3.00 -0.29 -8.16
C ILE A 99 2.67 0.53 -6.92
N ASP A 100 2.41 -0.15 -5.81
CA ASP A 100 2.26 0.51 -4.51
C ASP A 100 3.61 0.54 -3.79
N MET A 101 4.22 1.73 -3.69
CA MET A 101 5.55 1.90 -3.08
C MET A 101 5.54 1.88 -1.55
N HIS A 102 4.37 1.83 -0.93
CA HIS A 102 4.23 1.65 0.52
C HIS A 102 2.92 0.93 0.80
N GLY A 103 2.94 -0.40 0.79
CA GLY A 103 1.80 -1.23 1.13
C GLY A 103 2.14 -2.25 2.21
N HIS A 104 1.43 -2.22 3.33
CA HIS A 104 1.54 -3.24 4.37
C HIS A 104 0.68 -4.45 4.02
N VAL A 105 1.33 -5.57 3.73
CA VAL A 105 0.65 -6.81 3.35
C VAL A 105 -0.01 -7.45 4.58
N ALA A 106 0.61 -7.35 5.76
CA ALA A 106 0.11 -7.94 7.01
C ALA A 106 -0.56 -6.93 7.97
N SER A 107 -1.10 -5.82 7.46
CA SER A 107 -1.82 -4.85 8.29
C SER A 107 -3.32 -5.16 8.44
N ASP A 108 -3.89 -4.60 9.50
CA ASP A 108 -5.33 -4.40 9.65
C ASP A 108 -5.69 -2.94 9.30
N SER A 109 -6.46 -2.75 8.23
CA SER A 109 -6.94 -1.42 7.82
C SER A 109 -8.21 -0.98 8.54
N GLY A 110 -8.71 -1.72 9.54
CA GLY A 110 -9.89 -1.33 10.31
C GLY A 110 -9.64 -0.14 11.25
N PRO A 111 -10.71 0.46 11.80
CA PRO A 111 -10.55 1.46 12.85
C PRO A 111 -10.16 0.78 14.17
N MET A 112 -9.50 1.53 15.08
CA MET A 112 -8.91 0.98 16.30
C MET A 112 -9.91 0.29 17.24
N TRP A 113 -11.17 0.71 17.23
CA TRP A 113 -12.25 0.10 18.03
C TRP A 113 -12.88 -1.14 17.40
N ALA A 114 -12.58 -1.44 16.14
CA ALA A 114 -13.08 -2.61 15.42
C ALA A 114 -11.92 -3.44 14.84
N PHE A 115 -10.90 -3.67 15.68
CA PHE A 115 -9.71 -4.44 15.31
C PHE A 115 -10.08 -5.86 14.84
N SER A 116 -9.42 -6.31 13.78
CA SER A 116 -9.49 -7.67 13.28
C SER A 116 -8.10 -8.25 13.08
N LEU A 117 -7.96 -9.57 13.18
CA LEU A 117 -6.69 -10.20 12.86
C LEU A 117 -6.34 -9.93 11.38
N PRO A 118 -5.09 -9.50 11.08
CA PRO A 118 -4.67 -9.30 9.70
C PRO A 118 -4.82 -10.57 8.87
N ASN A 119 -5.18 -10.40 7.59
CA ASN A 119 -5.25 -11.50 6.62
C ASN A 119 -4.36 -11.17 5.41
N PRO A 120 -3.06 -11.52 5.47
CA PRO A 120 -2.10 -11.19 4.43
C PRO A 120 -2.48 -11.75 3.05
N GLU A 121 -3.02 -12.97 2.98
CA GLU A 121 -3.40 -13.58 1.71
C GLU A 121 -4.58 -12.84 1.06
N ARG A 122 -5.57 -12.44 1.86
CA ARG A 122 -6.67 -11.60 1.38
C ARG A 122 -6.14 -10.24 0.89
N ASN A 123 -5.21 -9.64 1.62
CA ASN A 123 -4.61 -8.35 1.25
C ASN A 123 -3.84 -8.45 -0.08
N LEU A 124 -3.03 -9.51 -0.28
CA LEU A 124 -2.35 -9.82 -1.53
C LEU A 124 -3.33 -9.94 -2.72
N ARG A 125 -4.42 -10.67 -2.52
CA ARG A 125 -5.49 -10.79 -3.54
C ARG A 125 -6.15 -9.43 -3.81
N SER A 126 -6.38 -8.62 -2.79
CA SER A 126 -7.01 -7.30 -2.92
C SER A 126 -6.17 -6.31 -3.75
N TYR A 127 -4.85 -6.35 -3.60
CA TYR A 127 -3.92 -5.62 -4.46
C TYR A 127 -4.09 -6.01 -5.93
N LEU A 128 -4.01 -7.31 -6.24
CA LEU A 128 -4.19 -7.79 -7.63
C LEU A 128 -5.57 -7.44 -8.18
N TYR A 129 -6.63 -7.64 -7.40
CA TYR A 129 -8.01 -7.29 -7.80
C TYR A 129 -8.11 -5.81 -8.21
N SER A 130 -7.33 -4.96 -7.56
CA SER A 130 -7.28 -3.52 -7.77
C SER A 130 -6.25 -3.09 -8.82
N GLY A 131 -5.68 -4.01 -9.60
CA GLY A 131 -4.69 -3.69 -10.64
C GLY A 131 -3.29 -3.37 -10.13
N VAL A 132 -3.02 -3.58 -8.83
CA VAL A 132 -1.68 -3.48 -8.26
C VAL A 132 -0.95 -4.79 -8.50
N THR A 133 0.06 -4.76 -9.37
CA THR A 133 0.84 -5.94 -9.80
C THR A 133 2.16 -6.06 -9.05
N ARG A 134 2.59 -5.00 -8.36
CA ARG A 134 3.75 -4.99 -7.48
C ARG A 134 3.51 -4.13 -6.24
N VAL A 135 4.04 -4.57 -5.10
CA VAL A 135 3.97 -3.85 -3.82
C VAL A 135 5.34 -3.86 -3.15
N LEU A 136 5.75 -2.70 -2.62
CA LEU A 136 6.82 -2.60 -1.64
C LEU A 136 6.19 -2.54 -0.25
N ASP A 137 6.48 -3.54 0.57
CA ASP A 137 6.13 -3.56 2.00
C ASP A 137 7.33 -3.06 2.82
N PRO A 138 7.35 -1.76 3.18
CA PRO A 138 8.49 -1.17 3.85
C PRO A 138 8.56 -1.54 5.34
N GLY A 139 7.59 -2.30 5.87
CA GLY A 139 7.54 -2.56 7.31
C GLY A 139 6.70 -3.78 7.64
N ASP A 140 7.38 -4.90 7.86
CA ASP A 140 6.77 -6.16 8.21
C ASP A 140 7.49 -6.82 9.39
N PRO A 141 6.90 -6.83 10.59
CA PRO A 141 7.58 -7.37 11.76
C PRO A 141 7.71 -8.90 11.73
N ARG A 142 6.95 -9.61 10.88
CA ARG A 142 6.86 -11.08 10.93
C ARG A 142 6.50 -11.72 9.59
N GLY A 143 7.44 -12.46 9.03
CA GLY A 143 7.18 -13.36 7.90
C GLY A 143 7.01 -12.64 6.56
N GLY A 144 7.42 -11.37 6.46
CA GLY A 144 7.44 -10.62 5.20
C GLY A 144 8.27 -11.32 4.12
N TYR A 145 9.49 -11.77 4.46
CA TYR A 145 10.38 -12.48 3.52
C TYR A 145 9.78 -13.82 3.06
N GLU A 146 9.29 -14.65 3.98
CA GLU A 146 8.63 -15.91 3.64
C GLU A 146 7.41 -15.69 2.72
N ARG A 147 6.57 -14.68 3.03
CA ARG A 147 5.43 -14.33 2.17
C ARG A 147 5.86 -13.87 0.79
N ARG A 148 6.88 -13.03 0.69
CA ARG A 148 7.47 -12.61 -0.59
C ARG A 148 7.89 -13.84 -1.40
N ASP A 149 8.64 -14.75 -0.77
CA ASP A 149 9.20 -15.93 -1.44
C ASP A 149 8.08 -16.88 -1.91
N ARG A 150 7.03 -17.06 -1.10
CA ARG A 150 5.83 -17.84 -1.46
C ARG A 150 5.01 -17.20 -2.59
N VAL A 151 4.98 -15.88 -2.70
CA VAL A 151 4.35 -15.23 -3.86
C VAL A 151 5.21 -15.40 -5.11
N ALA A 152 6.54 -15.29 -4.96
CA ALA A 152 7.49 -15.48 -6.05
C ALA A 152 7.48 -16.92 -6.60
N SER A 153 7.36 -17.94 -5.73
CA SER A 153 7.22 -19.35 -6.13
C SER A 153 5.85 -19.67 -6.73
N GLY A 154 4.82 -18.84 -6.49
CA GLY A 154 3.45 -19.08 -6.91
C GLY A 154 2.59 -19.83 -5.88
N ASP A 155 3.13 -20.16 -4.70
CA ASP A 155 2.38 -20.77 -3.59
C ASP A 155 1.31 -19.84 -3.02
N LEU A 156 1.49 -18.52 -3.17
CA LEU A 156 0.52 -17.49 -2.83
C LEU A 156 0.16 -16.65 -4.07
N VAL A 157 -1.14 -16.43 -4.26
CA VAL A 157 -1.65 -15.53 -5.30
C VAL A 157 -1.54 -14.08 -4.80
N GLY A 158 -0.71 -13.27 -5.46
CA GLY A 158 -0.49 -11.88 -5.09
C GLY A 158 0.37 -11.11 -6.09
N PRO A 159 0.50 -9.79 -5.91
CA PRO A 159 1.44 -8.97 -6.67
C PRO A 159 2.88 -9.41 -6.40
N THR A 160 3.82 -9.04 -7.26
CA THR A 160 5.24 -9.16 -6.90
C THR A 160 5.49 -8.35 -5.61
N VAL A 161 6.06 -8.99 -4.59
CA VAL A 161 6.36 -8.32 -3.32
C VAL A 161 7.84 -7.96 -3.26
N ARG A 162 8.15 -6.77 -2.77
CA ARG A 162 9.46 -6.40 -2.21
C ARG A 162 9.25 -6.04 -0.76
N THR A 163 10.19 -6.34 0.12
CA THR A 163 10.02 -5.99 1.53
C THR A 163 11.30 -5.58 2.23
N ALA A 164 11.16 -4.61 3.15
CA ALA A 164 12.23 -4.24 4.07
C ALA A 164 12.28 -5.14 5.32
N GLY A 165 11.23 -5.94 5.56
CA GLY A 165 11.05 -6.68 6.81
C GLY A 165 10.90 -5.76 8.02
N PRO A 166 11.47 -6.12 9.19
CA PRO A 166 11.31 -5.33 10.40
C PRO A 166 11.90 -3.92 10.27
N ILE A 167 11.17 -2.93 10.81
CA ILE A 167 11.59 -1.53 10.85
C ILE A 167 12.63 -1.34 11.95
N HIS A 168 13.61 -0.46 11.71
CA HIS A 168 14.59 -0.03 12.69
C HIS A 168 14.26 1.35 13.29
N THR A 169 14.53 1.55 14.58
CA THR A 169 14.32 2.83 15.26
C THR A 169 15.29 2.99 16.43
N VAL A 170 15.32 4.13 17.09
CA VAL A 170 16.08 4.31 18.35
C VAL A 170 15.37 3.55 19.49
N PRO A 171 16.05 3.11 20.57
CA PRO A 171 15.34 2.65 21.76
C PRO A 171 14.25 3.65 22.18
N GLU A 172 13.04 3.14 22.43
CA GLU A 172 11.86 3.96 22.73
C GLU A 172 11.42 4.94 21.61
N GLY A 173 11.87 4.76 20.37
CA GLY A 173 11.42 5.54 19.22
C GLY A 173 10.10 5.05 18.62
N HIS A 174 9.64 5.69 17.55
CA HIS A 174 8.49 5.24 16.76
C HIS A 174 8.81 3.91 16.04
N PRO A 175 7.89 2.90 16.01
CA PRO A 175 6.57 2.84 16.64
C PRO A 175 6.52 2.24 18.06
N ILE A 176 7.68 1.92 18.68
CA ILE A 176 7.77 1.30 20.02
C ILE A 176 7.08 2.17 21.08
N ALA A 177 7.36 3.48 21.07
CA ALA A 177 6.78 4.44 22.01
C ALA A 177 5.25 4.46 21.94
N LEU A 178 4.72 4.53 20.72
CA LEU A 178 3.30 4.60 20.45
C LEU A 178 2.57 3.36 20.98
N VAL A 179 3.10 2.16 20.70
CA VAL A 179 2.53 0.89 21.18
C VAL A 179 2.46 0.85 22.71
N ARG A 180 3.50 1.36 23.39
CA ARG A 180 3.53 1.40 24.87
C ARG A 180 2.49 2.34 25.46
N GLN A 181 2.14 3.40 24.74
CA GLN A 181 1.14 4.37 25.20
C GLN A 181 -0.29 3.97 24.82
N MET A 182 -0.47 3.22 23.72
CA MET A 182 -1.79 2.79 23.25
C MET A 182 -2.28 1.49 23.87
N ALA A 183 -1.39 0.54 24.14
CA ALA A 183 -1.78 -0.77 24.64
C ALA A 183 -1.70 -0.87 26.18
N PRO A 184 -2.59 -1.65 26.83
CA PRO A 184 -2.43 -2.01 28.24
C PRO A 184 -1.03 -2.57 28.52
N TRP A 185 -0.44 -2.26 29.68
CA TRP A 185 0.98 -2.52 29.99
C TRP A 185 1.45 -3.96 29.69
N TRP A 186 0.60 -4.97 29.94
CA TRP A 186 0.91 -6.38 29.72
C TRP A 186 0.89 -6.76 28.23
N ILE A 187 0.04 -6.10 27.43
CA ILE A 187 0.01 -6.21 25.97
C ILE A 187 1.19 -5.45 25.36
N ALA A 188 1.45 -4.22 25.82
CA ALA A 188 2.59 -3.41 25.39
C ALA A 188 3.94 -4.10 25.66
N TRP A 189 4.09 -4.73 26.84
CA TRP A 189 5.28 -5.52 27.18
C TRP A 189 5.55 -6.63 26.16
N TYR A 190 4.50 -7.29 25.68
CA TYR A 190 4.63 -8.31 24.65
C TYR A 190 4.86 -7.69 23.27
N LEU A 191 4.03 -6.74 22.83
CA LEU A 191 4.02 -6.24 21.45
C LEU A 191 5.15 -5.27 21.12
N ALA A 192 5.48 -4.32 22.00
CA ALA A 192 6.38 -3.22 21.68
C ALA A 192 7.80 -3.66 21.25
N PRO A 193 8.46 -4.66 21.87
CA PRO A 193 9.75 -5.15 21.40
C PRO A 193 9.70 -5.87 20.04
N ARG A 194 8.50 -6.10 19.49
CA ARG A 194 8.26 -6.86 18.26
C ARG A 194 7.76 -5.99 17.11
N THR A 195 7.61 -4.69 17.31
CA THR A 195 7.19 -3.76 16.25
C THR A 195 8.36 -3.12 15.51
N ALA A 196 9.51 -3.00 16.16
CA ALA A 196 10.73 -2.47 15.57
C ALA A 196 11.98 -3.00 16.26
N VAL A 197 13.11 -2.96 15.55
CA VAL A 197 14.42 -3.37 16.02
C VAL A 197 15.25 -2.14 16.43
N PRO A 198 15.60 -1.99 17.72
CA PRO A 198 16.28 -0.80 18.21
C PRO A 198 17.74 -0.70 17.74
N LEU A 199 18.19 0.52 17.41
CA LEU A 199 19.55 0.89 17.01
C LEU A 199 20.12 1.93 17.99
N PRO A 200 20.75 1.50 19.10
CA PRO A 200 21.31 2.43 20.09
C PRO A 200 22.62 3.11 19.67
N SER A 201 23.32 2.58 18.66
CA SER A 201 24.63 3.10 18.24
C SER A 201 24.93 2.79 16.75
N PRO A 202 25.95 3.45 16.16
CA PRO A 202 26.43 3.12 14.82
C PRO A 202 26.87 1.65 14.66
N GLU A 203 27.46 1.04 15.68
CA GLU A 203 27.86 -0.37 15.65
C GLU A 203 26.64 -1.29 15.56
N ALA A 204 25.58 -0.99 16.32
CA ALA A 204 24.32 -1.73 16.24
C ALA A 204 23.66 -1.56 14.86
N ALA A 205 23.79 -0.38 14.25
CA ALA A 205 23.32 -0.13 12.89
C ALA A 205 24.04 -1.01 11.86
N ARG A 206 25.37 -1.11 11.94
CA ARG A 206 26.15 -1.99 11.05
C ARG A 206 25.77 -3.46 11.22
N ALA A 207 25.63 -3.93 12.46
CA ALA A 207 25.18 -5.29 12.74
C ALA A 207 23.76 -5.56 12.23
N ALA A 208 22.88 -4.57 12.29
CA ALA A 208 21.53 -4.68 11.74
C ALA A 208 21.53 -4.81 10.21
N ALA A 209 22.36 -4.03 9.50
CA ALA A 209 22.52 -4.19 8.05
C ALA A 209 23.01 -5.60 7.68
N ASP A 210 24.01 -6.13 8.40
CA ASP A 210 24.48 -7.50 8.22
C ASP A 210 23.37 -8.54 8.43
N ALA A 211 22.54 -8.36 9.45
CA ALA A 211 21.42 -9.25 9.73
C ALA A 211 20.34 -9.19 8.63
N ARG A 212 19.98 -7.99 8.16
CA ARG A 212 19.00 -7.84 7.06
C ARG A 212 19.50 -8.45 5.76
N ALA A 213 20.78 -8.31 5.45
CA ALA A 213 21.39 -8.96 4.29
C ALA A 213 21.34 -10.49 4.41
N ALA A 214 21.68 -11.05 5.58
CA ALA A 214 21.63 -12.49 5.82
C ALA A 214 20.20 -13.07 5.74
N GLU A 215 19.18 -12.27 6.09
CA GLU A 215 17.76 -12.63 5.97
C GLU A 215 17.22 -12.49 4.53
N GLY A 216 18.02 -11.93 3.61
CA GLY A 216 17.64 -11.73 2.22
C GLY A 216 16.66 -10.58 2.02
N ALA A 217 16.80 -9.49 2.78
CA ALA A 217 15.96 -8.30 2.63
C ALA A 217 16.09 -7.66 1.23
N ASP A 218 15.02 -7.03 0.73
CA ASP A 218 15.12 -6.22 -0.51
C ASP A 218 15.54 -4.77 -0.20
N PHE A 219 15.20 -4.30 1.00
CA PHE A 219 15.48 -2.96 1.51
C PHE A 219 15.74 -3.01 3.00
N VAL A 220 16.23 -1.92 3.58
CA VAL A 220 16.26 -1.70 5.03
C VAL A 220 15.41 -0.48 5.34
N LYS A 221 14.61 -0.51 6.42
CA LYS A 221 13.74 0.60 6.80
C LYS A 221 14.13 1.18 8.16
N VAL A 222 14.21 2.50 8.26
CA VAL A 222 14.30 3.23 9.53
C VAL A 222 13.10 4.12 9.77
N ALA A 223 12.76 4.33 11.04
CA ALA A 223 11.87 5.38 11.52
C ALA A 223 12.68 6.42 12.30
N VAL A 224 12.61 7.67 11.84
CA VAL A 224 13.37 8.81 12.41
C VAL A 224 12.46 9.91 12.95
N ASP A 225 11.16 9.78 12.76
CA ASP A 225 10.14 10.70 13.23
C ASP A 225 9.98 10.65 14.76
N ARG A 226 9.13 11.55 15.26
CA ARG A 226 8.75 11.61 16.68
C ARG A 226 7.25 11.38 16.78
N ILE A 227 6.86 10.10 16.81
CA ILE A 227 5.49 9.70 17.15
C ILE A 227 5.54 8.76 18.35
N PRO A 228 5.06 9.22 19.53
CA PRO A 228 4.50 10.55 19.84
C PRO A 228 5.51 11.70 19.74
N LEU A 229 5.04 12.97 19.77
CA LEU A 229 5.84 14.16 19.45
C LEU A 229 7.09 14.37 20.34
N ASP A 230 7.12 13.76 21.52
CA ASP A 230 8.22 13.78 22.49
C ASP A 230 9.16 12.56 22.40
N ALA A 231 8.87 11.60 21.52
CA ALA A 231 9.67 10.39 21.36
C ALA A 231 11.11 10.72 20.90
N PRO A 232 12.11 9.94 21.36
CA PRO A 232 13.45 10.03 20.83
C PRO A 232 13.47 9.64 19.35
N ARG A 233 14.46 10.16 18.63
CA ARG A 233 14.73 9.80 17.22
C ARG A 233 16.17 9.37 17.00
N LEU A 234 16.39 8.62 15.93
CA LEU A 234 17.73 8.25 15.47
C LEU A 234 18.55 9.50 15.12
N SER A 235 19.83 9.46 15.47
CA SER A 235 20.79 10.48 15.03
C SER A 235 21.18 10.24 13.57
N ARG A 236 21.60 11.32 12.89
CA ARG A 236 22.16 11.24 11.54
C ARG A 236 23.32 10.25 11.45
N GLU A 237 24.17 10.19 12.47
CA GLU A 237 25.33 9.29 12.53
C GLU A 237 24.92 7.81 12.50
N VAL A 238 23.88 7.43 13.26
CA VAL A 238 23.38 6.05 13.28
C VAL A 238 22.75 5.68 11.93
N VAL A 239 21.99 6.59 11.32
CA VAL A 239 21.40 6.37 9.98
C VAL A 239 22.50 6.24 8.92
N ALA A 240 23.51 7.11 8.94
CA ALA A 240 24.62 7.07 7.99
C ALA A 240 25.43 5.77 8.09
N ALA A 241 25.68 5.27 9.31
CA ALA A 241 26.33 3.99 9.52
C ALA A 241 25.51 2.80 9.01
N LEU A 242 24.17 2.87 9.11
CA LEU A 242 23.28 1.88 8.52
C LEU A 242 23.32 1.92 6.99
N VAL A 243 23.28 3.12 6.40
CA VAL A 243 23.34 3.34 4.94
C VAL A 243 24.64 2.80 4.37
N GLU A 244 25.78 3.21 4.95
CA GLU A 244 27.11 2.75 4.55
C GLU A 244 27.20 1.22 4.55
N ARG A 245 26.79 0.59 5.66
CA ARG A 245 26.89 -0.87 5.77
C ARG A 245 25.85 -1.62 4.95
N SER A 246 24.68 -1.05 4.71
CA SER A 246 23.67 -1.65 3.82
C SER A 246 24.16 -1.66 2.38
N ALA A 247 24.85 -0.60 1.95
CA ALA A 247 25.43 -0.50 0.62
C ALA A 247 26.48 -1.59 0.32
N ASP A 248 27.27 -2.00 1.32
CA ASP A 248 28.21 -3.14 1.19
C ASP A 248 27.51 -4.45 0.78
N HIS A 249 26.21 -4.58 1.07
CA HIS A 249 25.37 -5.73 0.72
C HIS A 249 24.44 -5.47 -0.47
N GLY A 250 24.59 -4.33 -1.15
CA GLY A 250 23.67 -3.90 -2.22
C GLY A 250 22.26 -3.54 -1.73
N LEU A 251 22.09 -3.27 -0.43
CA LEU A 251 20.81 -2.88 0.16
C LEU A 251 20.67 -1.36 0.24
N ARG A 252 19.47 -0.88 -0.03
CA ARG A 252 19.09 0.53 0.07
C ARG A 252 18.24 0.79 1.31
N VAL A 253 18.48 1.92 1.96
CA VAL A 253 17.76 2.32 3.19
C VAL A 253 16.62 3.29 2.87
N LEU A 254 15.42 2.98 3.34
CA LEU A 254 14.23 3.81 3.29
C LEU A 254 14.04 4.52 4.64
N ALA A 255 13.68 5.80 4.66
CA ALA A 255 13.43 6.54 5.90
C ALA A 255 11.96 6.95 6.03
N HIS A 256 11.30 6.51 7.10
CA HIS A 256 10.06 7.13 7.55
C HIS A 256 10.39 8.48 8.18
N ILE A 257 9.80 9.55 7.65
CA ILE A 257 10.00 10.94 8.09
C ILE A 257 8.68 11.57 8.50
N GLY A 258 8.71 12.55 9.42
CA GLY A 258 7.53 13.32 9.82
C GLY A 258 7.68 14.84 9.65
N SER A 259 8.92 15.34 9.64
CA SER A 259 9.28 16.76 9.59
C SER A 259 10.31 17.09 8.51
N THR A 260 10.50 18.38 8.23
CA THR A 260 11.54 18.88 7.32
C THR A 260 12.94 18.50 7.81
N ASP A 261 13.19 18.56 9.12
CA ASP A 261 14.49 18.23 9.71
C ASP A 261 14.80 16.73 9.56
N ASP A 262 13.78 15.87 9.69
CA ASP A 262 13.95 14.42 9.46
C ASP A 262 14.38 14.14 8.01
N ALA A 263 13.75 14.83 7.05
CA ALA A 263 14.10 14.72 5.63
C ALA A 263 15.52 15.21 5.34
N ILE A 264 15.92 16.37 5.89
CA ILE A 264 17.28 16.92 5.72
C ILE A 264 18.33 16.00 6.35
N ASP A 265 18.08 15.51 7.57
CA ASP A 265 19.05 14.68 8.27
C ASP A 265 19.24 13.31 7.62
N THR A 266 18.15 12.68 7.17
CA THR A 266 18.23 11.41 6.46
C THR A 266 18.73 11.58 5.03
N GLY A 267 18.40 12.70 4.37
CA GLY A 267 18.94 13.02 3.05
C GLY A 267 20.45 13.16 3.07
N ALA A 268 20.98 13.88 4.05
CA ALA A 268 22.43 14.00 4.26
C ALA A 268 23.10 12.68 4.71
N ALA A 269 22.33 11.72 5.26
CA ALA A 269 22.81 10.39 5.57
C ALA A 269 22.83 9.45 4.35
N GLY A 270 22.25 9.84 3.22
CA GLY A 270 22.26 9.08 1.97
C GLY A 270 21.17 8.02 1.87
N VAL A 271 20.00 8.24 2.48
CA VAL A 271 18.86 7.31 2.30
C VAL A 271 18.38 7.29 0.85
N ALA A 272 17.86 6.14 0.39
CA ALA A 272 17.44 5.96 -0.99
C ALA A 272 16.05 6.55 -1.28
N ALA A 273 15.18 6.63 -0.27
CA ALA A 273 13.88 7.27 -0.40
C ALA A 273 13.41 7.80 0.95
N TRP A 274 12.73 8.94 0.92
CA TRP A 274 11.84 9.35 1.99
C TRP A 274 10.49 8.68 1.81
N VAL A 275 9.93 8.23 2.90
CA VAL A 275 8.65 7.57 2.95
C VAL A 275 7.78 8.32 3.94
N HIS A 276 6.55 8.57 3.51
CA HIS A 276 5.73 9.71 3.90
C HIS A 276 6.32 11.05 3.43
N GLY A 277 5.43 12.02 3.26
CA GLY A 277 5.82 13.43 3.15
C GLY A 277 6.02 14.08 4.51
N VAL A 278 6.47 15.34 4.49
CA VAL A 278 6.45 16.20 5.69
C VAL A 278 5.00 16.44 6.10
N ALA A 279 4.55 15.69 7.11
CA ALA A 279 3.14 15.45 7.36
C ALA A 279 2.49 16.44 8.33
N MET A 280 3.29 17.08 9.19
CA MET A 280 2.80 17.88 10.32
C MET A 280 3.15 19.37 10.22
N GLU A 281 3.77 19.80 9.13
CA GLU A 281 4.16 21.21 8.94
C GLU A 281 4.24 21.60 7.46
N ARG A 282 4.29 22.91 7.20
CA ARG A 282 4.66 23.45 5.89
C ARG A 282 6.18 23.50 5.79
N ILE A 283 6.75 22.94 4.73
CA ILE A 283 8.20 23.04 4.47
C ILE A 283 8.56 24.51 4.23
N PRO A 284 9.53 25.10 4.96
CA PRO A 284 9.98 26.47 4.70
C PRO A 284 10.49 26.65 3.26
N ASP A 285 10.22 27.80 2.63
CA ASP A 285 10.62 28.06 1.23
C ASP A 285 12.12 27.86 1.00
N ALA A 286 12.94 28.27 1.97
CA ALA A 286 14.39 28.11 1.91
C ALA A 286 14.86 26.64 1.93
N LYS A 287 14.02 25.69 2.35
CA LYS A 287 14.37 24.26 2.47
C LYS A 287 13.96 23.43 1.27
N ILE A 288 13.07 23.91 0.41
CA ILE A 288 12.63 23.16 -0.79
C ILE A 288 13.80 22.87 -1.73
N ALA A 289 14.66 23.88 -1.99
CA ALA A 289 15.82 23.70 -2.86
C ALA A 289 16.87 22.75 -2.26
N GLU A 290 17.03 22.76 -0.93
CA GLU A 290 17.91 21.84 -0.22
C GLU A 290 17.42 20.40 -0.34
N LEU A 291 16.11 20.16 -0.14
CA LEU A 291 15.52 18.83 -0.33
C LEU A 291 15.64 18.35 -1.77
N ALA A 292 15.41 19.23 -2.76
CA ALA A 292 15.57 18.89 -4.17
C ALA A 292 17.01 18.54 -4.53
N ALA A 293 18.01 19.17 -3.90
CA ALA A 293 19.42 18.93 -4.18
C ALA A 293 19.91 17.54 -3.75
N PHE A 294 19.18 16.82 -2.89
CA PHE A 294 19.53 15.44 -2.53
C PHE A 294 19.23 14.43 -3.64
N ASP A 295 18.36 14.75 -4.61
CA ASP A 295 17.88 13.82 -5.64
C ASP A 295 17.28 12.52 -5.06
N ILE A 296 16.63 12.64 -3.90
CA ILE A 296 15.97 11.53 -3.21
C ILE A 296 14.48 11.55 -3.53
N PRO A 297 13.90 10.44 -4.04
CA PRO A 297 12.46 10.35 -4.25
C PRO A 297 11.67 10.32 -2.94
N MET A 298 10.44 10.80 -2.98
CA MET A 298 9.50 10.81 -1.85
C MET A 298 8.26 9.98 -2.15
N VAL A 299 8.03 8.94 -1.34
CA VAL A 299 6.76 8.19 -1.31
C VAL A 299 5.81 8.93 -0.37
N VAL A 300 4.87 9.72 -0.90
CA VAL A 300 4.21 10.78 -0.10
C VAL A 300 3.09 10.30 0.84
N THR A 301 2.39 9.22 0.47
CA THR A 301 1.30 8.59 1.25
C THR A 301 0.26 9.59 1.78
N LEU A 302 -0.27 10.47 0.94
CA LEU A 302 -1.25 11.49 1.36
C LEU A 302 -2.53 10.87 1.93
N GLU A 303 -2.99 9.74 1.38
CA GLU A 303 -4.28 9.14 1.73
C GLU A 303 -4.35 8.63 3.17
N VAL A 304 -3.27 8.08 3.74
CA VAL A 304 -3.28 7.64 5.15
C VAL A 304 -3.46 8.82 6.12
N PHE A 305 -2.80 9.95 5.83
CA PHE A 305 -2.96 11.16 6.64
C PHE A 305 -4.35 11.77 6.48
N GLU A 306 -4.93 11.75 5.27
CA GLU A 306 -6.32 12.16 5.07
C GLU A 306 -7.31 11.16 5.69
N ALA A 307 -6.96 9.88 5.83
CA ALA A 307 -7.79 8.92 6.57
C ALA A 307 -7.84 9.29 8.07
N TYR A 308 -6.71 9.68 8.65
CA TYR A 308 -6.66 10.22 10.01
C TYR A 308 -7.49 11.49 10.19
N THR A 309 -7.49 12.41 9.23
CA THR A 309 -8.29 13.64 9.36
C THR A 309 -9.79 13.37 9.37
N ARG A 310 -10.25 12.33 8.67
CA ARG A 310 -11.66 11.94 8.56
C ARG A 310 -12.18 11.11 9.72
N LEU A 311 -11.31 10.63 10.61
CA LEU A 311 -11.72 9.91 11.82
C LEU A 311 -12.67 10.78 12.66
N GLY A 312 -13.91 10.32 12.83
CA GLY A 312 -14.97 11.02 13.55
C GLY A 312 -15.71 12.11 12.77
N SER A 313 -15.39 12.34 11.49
CA SER A 313 -15.98 13.42 10.68
C SER A 313 -17.26 13.05 9.91
N GLY A 314 -17.79 11.84 10.09
CA GLY A 314 -18.95 11.35 9.35
C GLY A 314 -18.62 10.13 8.47
N PRO A 315 -19.64 9.47 7.90
CA PRO A 315 -19.41 8.40 6.92
C PRO A 315 -18.79 8.98 5.65
N ARG A 316 -17.88 8.22 5.02
CA ARG A 316 -17.37 8.52 3.68
C ARG A 316 -17.97 7.57 2.67
N GLU A 317 -18.23 8.08 1.47
CA GLU A 317 -18.61 7.21 0.35
C GLU A 317 -17.46 6.25 0.02
N PRO A 318 -17.71 4.93 0.01
CA PRO A 318 -16.73 3.97 -0.48
C PRO A 318 -16.50 4.16 -1.98
N SER A 319 -15.28 3.89 -2.42
CA SER A 319 -14.93 3.80 -3.84
C SER A 319 -15.52 2.54 -4.47
N ARG A 320 -15.44 2.41 -5.80
CA ARG A 320 -15.92 1.20 -6.49
C ARG A 320 -15.19 -0.04 -5.98
N LEU A 321 -13.86 0.01 -5.96
CA LEU A 321 -13.04 -1.11 -5.52
C LEU A 321 -13.24 -1.43 -4.04
N GLU A 322 -13.47 -0.44 -3.17
CA GLU A 322 -13.79 -0.71 -1.77
C GLU A 322 -15.11 -1.46 -1.61
N ARG A 323 -16.16 -1.11 -2.38
CA ARG A 323 -17.41 -1.88 -2.37
C ARG A 323 -17.22 -3.32 -2.84
N GLU A 324 -16.29 -3.55 -3.76
CA GLU A 324 -16.01 -4.86 -4.33
C GLU A 324 -15.07 -5.72 -3.46
N THR A 325 -14.21 -5.10 -2.63
CA THR A 325 -13.11 -5.79 -1.94
C THR A 325 -13.08 -5.62 -0.42
N VAL A 326 -13.94 -4.79 0.17
CA VAL A 326 -13.98 -4.56 1.62
C VAL A 326 -15.36 -4.97 2.14
N PRO A 327 -15.46 -5.78 3.21
CA PRO A 327 -16.75 -6.13 3.80
C PRO A 327 -17.52 -4.88 4.21
N ALA A 328 -18.83 -4.86 3.97
CA ALA A 328 -19.66 -3.68 4.23
C ALA A 328 -19.63 -3.27 5.71
N GLU A 329 -19.55 -4.24 6.62
CA GLU A 329 -19.43 -4.04 8.06
C GLU A 329 -18.11 -3.32 8.42
N ARG A 330 -17.03 -3.64 7.70
CA ARG A 330 -15.72 -3.02 7.89
C ARG A 330 -15.72 -1.58 7.41
N LEU A 331 -16.42 -1.28 6.32
CA LEU A 331 -16.62 0.10 5.85
C LEU A 331 -17.50 0.89 6.82
N ALA A 332 -18.59 0.28 7.31
CA ALA A 332 -19.50 0.90 8.27
C ALA A 332 -18.86 1.15 9.64
N ALA A 333 -17.88 0.35 10.05
CA ALA A 333 -17.22 0.49 11.36
C ALA A 333 -16.53 1.85 11.58
N PHE A 334 -16.21 2.61 10.53
CA PHE A 334 -15.60 3.94 10.66
C PHE A 334 -16.54 5.03 11.15
N HIS A 335 -17.86 4.78 11.17
CA HIS A 335 -18.84 5.75 11.64
C HIS A 335 -20.14 5.09 12.15
N PRO A 336 -20.72 5.52 13.29
CA PRO A 336 -20.28 6.62 14.13
C PRO A 336 -19.04 6.26 14.96
N TRP A 337 -18.36 7.29 15.46
CA TRP A 337 -17.34 7.12 16.49
C TRP A 337 -18.00 6.57 17.77
N PRO A 338 -17.49 5.49 18.40
CA PRO A 338 -18.09 4.97 19.62
C PRO A 338 -17.98 5.97 20.78
N ASP A 339 -19.09 6.23 21.47
CA ASP A 339 -19.16 7.20 22.58
C ASP A 339 -18.21 6.86 23.76
N ASP A 340 -17.88 5.58 23.93
CA ASP A 340 -17.01 5.07 24.99
C ASP A 340 -15.53 4.91 24.57
N PHE A 341 -15.20 5.23 23.32
CA PHE A 341 -13.84 5.13 22.80
C PHE A 341 -13.09 6.45 22.94
N ALA A 342 -12.14 6.50 23.86
CA ALA A 342 -11.25 7.64 24.09
C ALA A 342 -9.83 7.35 23.57
N LEU A 343 -9.27 8.32 22.84
CA LEU A 343 -7.87 8.26 22.41
C LEU A 343 -6.93 8.58 23.57
N PRO A 344 -5.79 7.90 23.68
CA PRO A 344 -4.70 8.34 24.54
C PRO A 344 -4.30 9.78 24.18
N PRO A 345 -4.09 10.70 25.15
CA PRO A 345 -3.81 12.11 24.86
C PRO A 345 -2.67 12.34 23.86
N PRO A 346 -1.52 11.64 23.93
CA PRO A 346 -0.42 11.85 22.97
C PRO A 346 -0.81 11.51 21.53
N PHE A 347 -1.68 10.53 21.33
CA PHE A 347 -2.17 10.19 20.00
C PHE A 347 -3.25 11.16 19.52
N ALA A 348 -4.08 11.69 20.43
CA ALA A 348 -5.03 12.75 20.10
C ALA A 348 -4.31 14.03 19.63
N GLU A 349 -3.24 14.43 20.34
CA GLU A 349 -2.40 15.57 19.96
C GLU A 349 -1.75 15.38 18.58
N TYR A 350 -1.23 14.19 18.30
CA TYR A 350 -0.72 13.82 16.99
C TYR A 350 -1.79 13.96 15.89
N LEU A 351 -2.99 13.42 16.12
CA LEU A 351 -4.09 13.53 15.14
C LEU A 351 -4.54 14.97 14.91
N ASP A 352 -4.53 15.82 15.93
CA ASP A 352 -4.85 17.24 15.80
C ASP A 352 -3.77 17.98 14.99
N ALA A 353 -2.49 17.66 15.19
CA ALA A 353 -1.40 18.18 14.37
C ALA A 353 -1.53 17.73 12.90
N VAL A 354 -1.85 16.45 12.67
CA VAL A 354 -2.14 15.92 11.32
C VAL A 354 -3.35 16.62 10.70
N ARG A 355 -4.43 16.90 11.44
CA ARG A 355 -5.57 17.65 10.89
C ARG A 355 -5.19 19.08 10.51
N ALA A 356 -4.51 19.79 11.40
CA ALA A 356 -4.12 21.19 11.19
C ALA A 356 -3.19 21.36 9.97
N ALA A 357 -2.31 20.39 9.72
CA ALA A 357 -1.33 20.44 8.63
C ALA A 357 -1.86 19.99 7.26
N SER A 358 -3.11 19.55 7.13
CA SER A 358 -3.64 19.01 5.86
C SER A 358 -3.41 19.95 4.66
N PRO A 359 -3.77 21.25 4.68
CA PRO A 359 -3.50 22.13 3.54
C PRO A 359 -2.02 22.25 3.19
N ALA A 360 -1.14 22.32 4.20
CA ALA A 360 0.30 22.40 4.04
C ALA A 360 0.89 21.13 3.41
N ARG A 361 0.37 19.94 3.74
CA ARG A 361 0.81 18.67 3.15
C ARG A 361 0.65 18.65 1.62
N PHE A 362 -0.52 19.06 1.11
CA PHE A 362 -0.74 19.13 -0.33
C PHE A 362 0.15 20.20 -0.99
N GLU A 363 0.32 21.35 -0.34
CA GLU A 363 1.22 22.41 -0.82
C GLU A 363 2.67 21.93 -0.89
N ASN A 364 3.14 21.16 0.10
CA ASN A 364 4.49 20.61 0.13
C ASN A 364 4.74 19.68 -1.07
N VAL A 365 3.80 18.77 -1.39
CA VAL A 365 3.92 17.89 -2.55
C VAL A 365 4.02 18.69 -3.84
N ALA A 366 3.15 19.71 -4.02
CA ALA A 366 3.19 20.58 -5.19
C ALA A 366 4.55 21.29 -5.35
N ARG A 367 5.08 21.83 -4.24
CA ARG A 367 6.34 22.59 -4.21
C ARG A 367 7.56 21.72 -4.43
N LEU A 368 7.60 20.53 -3.83
CA LEU A 368 8.68 19.55 -4.03
C LEU A 368 8.70 19.05 -5.49
N ARG A 369 7.53 18.70 -6.05
CA ARG A 369 7.40 18.32 -7.46
C ARG A 369 7.84 19.45 -8.39
N ALA A 370 7.44 20.70 -8.11
CA ALA A 370 7.84 21.86 -8.90
C ALA A 370 9.36 22.12 -8.83
N ALA A 371 10.00 21.75 -7.72
CA ALA A 371 11.45 21.84 -7.54
C ALA A 371 12.23 20.65 -8.13
N GLY A 372 11.55 19.65 -8.69
CA GLY A 372 12.17 18.49 -9.36
C GLY A 372 12.33 17.24 -8.49
N VAL A 373 11.79 17.22 -7.27
CA VAL A 373 11.77 16.00 -6.46
C VAL A 373 10.86 14.97 -7.11
N THR A 374 11.37 13.75 -7.27
CA THR A 374 10.59 12.62 -7.78
C THR A 374 9.53 12.22 -6.76
N ILE A 375 8.26 12.28 -7.15
CA ILE A 375 7.12 11.86 -6.32
C ILE A 375 6.73 10.43 -6.69
N LEU A 376 6.65 9.57 -5.69
CA LEU A 376 6.21 8.18 -5.81
C LEU A 376 4.89 7.99 -5.05
N ALA A 377 4.03 7.13 -5.58
CA ALA A 377 2.75 6.81 -4.98
C ALA A 377 2.87 5.61 -4.03
N GLY A 378 2.35 5.74 -2.81
CA GLY A 378 2.22 4.65 -1.86
C GLY A 378 0.99 4.87 -0.99
N SER A 379 0.28 3.82 -0.61
CA SER A 379 -1.00 3.97 0.11
C SER A 379 -0.86 4.01 1.62
N ASP A 380 0.16 3.35 2.16
CA ASP A 380 0.35 3.06 3.58
C ASP A 380 -0.92 2.43 4.19
N THR A 381 -1.19 1.18 3.81
CA THR A 381 -2.45 0.45 4.04
C THR A 381 -2.82 0.21 5.50
N GLN A 382 -3.19 1.27 6.19
CA GLN A 382 -3.62 1.24 7.58
C GLN A 382 -4.73 2.26 7.82
N SER A 383 -5.41 2.14 8.96
CA SER A 383 -6.31 3.19 9.48
C SER A 383 -7.37 3.69 8.49
N GLY A 384 -8.04 2.78 7.78
CA GLY A 384 -9.06 3.10 6.78
C GLY A 384 -8.55 3.23 5.34
N VAL A 385 -7.26 2.97 5.11
CA VAL A 385 -6.67 2.79 3.79
C VAL A 385 -6.50 1.30 3.52
N PHE A 386 -7.24 0.79 2.53
CA PHE A 386 -7.34 -0.65 2.25
C PHE A 386 -6.36 -1.12 1.17
N PRO A 387 -5.82 -2.36 1.27
CA PRO A 387 -4.91 -2.94 0.27
C PRO A 387 -5.50 -2.99 -1.14
N GLY A 388 -4.89 -2.29 -2.09
CA GLY A 388 -5.43 -2.11 -3.44
C GLY A 388 -6.18 -0.78 -3.59
N PRO A 389 -7.43 -0.64 -3.11
CA PRO A 389 -8.20 0.60 -3.28
C PRO A 389 -7.54 1.84 -2.69
N GLY A 390 -6.71 1.67 -1.65
CA GLY A 390 -5.93 2.75 -1.04
C GLY A 390 -5.01 3.45 -2.03
N LEU A 391 -4.37 2.71 -2.94
CA LEU A 391 -3.49 3.31 -3.96
C LEU A 391 -4.31 4.17 -4.94
N HIS A 392 -5.50 3.73 -5.35
CA HIS A 392 -6.37 4.53 -6.23
C HIS A 392 -6.77 5.87 -5.59
N ARG A 393 -7.00 5.85 -4.28
CA ARG A 393 -7.25 7.07 -3.50
C ARG A 393 -6.02 7.95 -3.41
N GLU A 394 -4.84 7.37 -3.19
CA GLU A 394 -3.58 8.08 -3.22
C GLU A 394 -3.37 8.82 -4.54
N LEU A 395 -3.63 8.18 -5.69
CA LEU A 395 -3.53 8.84 -7.00
C LEU A 395 -4.49 10.04 -7.11
N ALA A 396 -5.70 9.92 -6.56
CA ALA A 396 -6.62 11.04 -6.51
C ALA A 396 -6.12 12.18 -5.60
N GLN A 397 -5.45 11.86 -4.48
CA GLN A 397 -4.81 12.88 -3.63
C GLN A 397 -3.64 13.56 -4.33
N LEU A 398 -2.84 12.83 -5.11
CA LEU A 398 -1.77 13.41 -5.93
C LEU A 398 -2.32 14.42 -6.95
N VAL A 399 -3.43 14.08 -7.62
CA VAL A 399 -4.08 15.04 -8.53
C VAL A 399 -4.63 16.25 -7.76
N ARG A 400 -5.20 16.04 -6.58
CA ARG A 400 -5.61 17.15 -5.69
C ARG A 400 -4.42 18.00 -5.24
N ALA A 401 -3.22 17.44 -5.14
CA ALA A 401 -1.97 18.13 -4.85
C ALA A 401 -1.40 18.89 -6.06
N GLY A 402 -2.05 18.82 -7.23
CA GLY A 402 -1.67 19.58 -8.42
C GLY A 402 -0.91 18.79 -9.48
N LEU A 403 -0.79 17.46 -9.35
CA LEU A 403 -0.31 16.60 -10.43
C LEU A 403 -1.42 16.42 -11.48
N THR A 404 -1.04 16.23 -12.74
CA THR A 404 -1.97 15.76 -13.78
C THR A 404 -2.29 14.27 -13.59
N PRO A 405 -3.41 13.76 -14.16
CA PRO A 405 -3.71 12.32 -14.10
C PRO A 405 -2.58 11.43 -14.63
N VAL A 406 -1.90 11.86 -15.71
CA VAL A 406 -0.76 11.14 -16.28
C VAL A 406 0.43 11.10 -15.32
N GLU A 407 0.73 12.20 -14.62
CA GLU A 407 1.79 12.23 -13.62
C GLU A 407 1.48 11.36 -12.41
N ALA A 408 0.22 11.35 -11.95
CA ALA A 408 -0.19 10.44 -10.87
C ALA A 408 -0.04 8.97 -11.28
N ILE A 409 -0.50 8.60 -12.49
CA ILE A 409 -0.29 7.24 -13.04
C ILE A 409 1.20 6.91 -13.12
N ARG A 410 2.02 7.85 -13.59
CA ARG A 410 3.46 7.67 -13.71
C ARG A 410 4.16 7.45 -12.37
N ALA A 411 3.75 8.17 -11.32
CA ALA A 411 4.25 7.99 -9.95
C ALA A 411 3.97 6.59 -9.38
N ALA A 412 2.92 5.92 -9.84
CA ALA A 412 2.56 4.54 -9.48
C ALA A 412 2.96 3.49 -10.53
N THR A 413 3.74 3.86 -11.55
CA THR A 413 4.15 2.94 -12.62
C THR A 413 5.62 3.16 -12.96
N LEU A 414 5.93 3.97 -13.97
CA LEU A 414 7.30 4.09 -14.50
C LEU A 414 8.30 4.66 -13.49
N ASP A 415 7.93 5.70 -12.72
CA ASP A 415 8.88 6.32 -11.78
C ASP A 415 9.15 5.38 -10.59
N ALA A 416 8.12 4.65 -10.14
CA ALA A 416 8.25 3.57 -9.15
C ALA A 416 9.10 2.41 -9.68
N ALA A 417 8.90 2.01 -10.94
CA ALA A 417 9.68 0.96 -11.59
C ALA A 417 11.16 1.32 -11.69
N ARG A 418 11.48 2.56 -12.08
CA ARG A 418 12.85 3.09 -12.11
C ARG A 418 13.51 3.08 -10.73
N PHE A 419 12.78 3.47 -9.69
CA PHE A 419 13.30 3.37 -8.33
C PHE A 419 13.59 1.91 -7.95
N LEU A 420 12.71 0.98 -8.28
CA LEU A 420 12.90 -0.44 -7.95
C LEU A 420 13.98 -1.13 -8.79
N ALA A 421 14.27 -0.64 -10.00
CA ALA A 421 15.33 -1.14 -10.88
C ALA A 421 16.74 -0.66 -10.50
N ASP A 422 16.85 0.30 -9.59
CA ASP A 422 18.12 0.71 -8.97
C ASP A 422 19.21 1.11 -9.98
N GLY A 423 18.87 2.02 -10.90
CA GLY A 423 19.80 2.52 -11.92
C GLY A 423 19.84 1.69 -13.21
N GLU A 424 19.20 0.52 -13.24
CA GLU A 424 18.94 -0.23 -14.47
C GLU A 424 17.67 0.30 -15.18
N GLU A 425 17.58 0.08 -16.49
CA GLU A 425 16.34 0.36 -17.23
C GLU A 425 15.30 -0.70 -16.88
N PRO A 426 14.15 -0.34 -16.27
CA PRO A 426 13.15 -1.32 -15.87
C PRO A 426 12.51 -1.97 -17.10
N ASP A 427 12.30 -3.29 -17.04
CA ASP A 427 11.54 -4.00 -18.06
C ASP A 427 10.02 -4.01 -17.78
N PHE A 428 9.54 -3.18 -16.84
CA PHE A 428 8.13 -3.02 -16.45
C PHE A 428 7.82 -1.53 -16.13
N GLY A 429 6.54 -1.21 -15.91
CA GLY A 429 6.10 0.14 -15.55
C GLY A 429 5.76 1.07 -16.73
N ASP A 430 5.88 0.60 -17.97
CA ASP A 430 5.33 1.25 -19.16
C ASP A 430 4.70 0.18 -20.09
N VAL A 431 3.90 0.59 -21.08
CA VAL A 431 3.32 -0.31 -22.08
C VAL A 431 4.12 -0.18 -23.37
N ALA A 432 5.21 -0.94 -23.51
CA ALA A 432 6.03 -0.93 -24.72
C ALA A 432 6.50 -2.34 -25.12
N VAL A 433 6.78 -2.52 -26.41
CA VAL A 433 7.27 -3.80 -26.95
C VAL A 433 8.53 -4.25 -26.20
N GLY A 434 8.58 -5.52 -25.82
CA GLY A 434 9.67 -6.13 -25.06
C GLY A 434 9.50 -6.03 -23.53
N MET A 435 8.66 -5.12 -23.03
CA MET A 435 8.39 -5.01 -21.59
C MET A 435 7.54 -6.17 -21.10
N ARG A 436 7.68 -6.49 -19.81
CA ARG A 436 6.88 -7.46 -19.09
C ARG A 436 5.40 -7.07 -19.15
N ALA A 437 4.55 -8.04 -19.44
CA ALA A 437 3.11 -7.85 -19.57
C ALA A 437 2.39 -7.91 -18.21
N ASP A 438 2.88 -7.12 -17.24
CA ASP A 438 2.13 -6.79 -16.02
C ASP A 438 1.29 -5.54 -16.33
N LEU A 439 0.00 -5.73 -16.62
CA LEU A 439 -0.85 -4.72 -17.27
C LEU A 439 -2.24 -4.66 -16.65
N VAL A 440 -2.94 -3.54 -16.85
CA VAL A 440 -4.35 -3.39 -16.48
C VAL A 440 -5.12 -2.84 -17.67
N LEU A 441 -6.21 -3.50 -18.03
CA LEU A 441 -7.16 -3.02 -19.02
C LEU A 441 -8.30 -2.33 -18.30
N VAL A 442 -8.48 -1.02 -18.50
CA VAL A 442 -9.49 -0.21 -17.82
C VAL A 442 -10.48 0.40 -18.82
N GLU A 443 -11.74 0.53 -18.42
CA GLU A 443 -12.76 1.25 -19.18
C GLU A 443 -12.43 2.74 -19.30
N GLY A 444 -12.62 3.34 -20.47
CA GLY A 444 -12.50 4.79 -20.64
C GLY A 444 -11.07 5.31 -20.75
N ASP A 445 -10.87 6.57 -20.35
CA ASP A 445 -9.62 7.33 -20.55
C ASP A 445 -9.06 7.85 -19.21
N PRO A 446 -8.13 7.12 -18.56
CA PRO A 446 -7.57 7.51 -17.27
C PRO A 446 -6.68 8.75 -17.33
N THR A 447 -6.32 9.23 -18.53
CA THR A 447 -5.57 10.48 -18.69
C THR A 447 -6.45 11.73 -18.57
N ARG A 448 -7.77 11.57 -18.67
CA ARG A 448 -8.78 12.63 -18.54
C ARG A 448 -9.62 12.49 -17.28
N ASP A 449 -10.01 11.27 -16.95
CA ASP A 449 -10.75 10.94 -15.73
C ASP A 449 -10.02 9.82 -14.99
N LEU A 450 -9.30 10.18 -13.92
CA LEU A 450 -8.54 9.23 -13.13
C LEU A 450 -9.44 8.13 -12.51
N GLY A 451 -10.74 8.39 -12.33
CA GLY A 451 -11.71 7.41 -11.84
C GLY A 451 -11.82 6.18 -12.75
N ALA A 452 -11.48 6.31 -14.03
CA ALA A 452 -11.40 5.20 -14.99
C ALA A 452 -10.48 4.06 -14.52
N LEU A 453 -9.44 4.35 -13.73
CA LEU A 453 -8.52 3.33 -13.20
C LEU A 453 -9.23 2.30 -12.30
N GLN A 454 -10.36 2.65 -11.70
CA GLN A 454 -11.16 1.72 -10.88
C GLN A 454 -12.10 0.85 -11.72
N ALA A 455 -12.35 1.22 -12.98
CA ALA A 455 -13.20 0.47 -13.89
C ALA A 455 -12.40 -0.60 -14.63
N ILE A 456 -11.78 -1.49 -13.85
CA ILE A 456 -10.93 -2.56 -14.36
C ILE A 456 -11.79 -3.57 -15.12
N ARG A 457 -11.39 -3.88 -16.36
CA ARG A 457 -11.87 -5.03 -17.14
C ARG A 457 -11.06 -6.26 -16.78
N GLU A 458 -9.73 -6.14 -16.89
CA GLU A 458 -8.79 -7.26 -16.79
C GLU A 458 -7.48 -6.81 -16.14
N VAL A 459 -6.84 -7.72 -15.41
CA VAL A 459 -5.48 -7.56 -14.88
C VAL A 459 -4.62 -8.66 -15.45
N PHE A 460 -3.43 -8.34 -15.95
CA PHE A 460 -2.49 -9.31 -16.49
C PHE A 460 -1.26 -9.38 -15.58
N LEU A 461 -0.82 -10.60 -15.28
CA LEU A 461 0.48 -10.87 -14.67
C LEU A 461 1.30 -11.69 -15.64
N ALA A 462 2.43 -11.14 -16.10
CA ALA A 462 3.24 -11.76 -17.14
C ALA A 462 2.39 -12.25 -18.33
N GLY A 463 1.47 -11.39 -18.81
CA GLY A 463 0.63 -11.68 -19.97
C GLY A 463 -0.54 -12.64 -19.72
N VAL A 464 -0.63 -13.25 -18.54
CA VAL A 464 -1.72 -14.14 -18.14
C VAL A 464 -2.83 -13.33 -17.46
N PRO A 465 -4.09 -13.41 -17.91
CA PRO A 465 -5.23 -12.80 -17.24
C PRO A 465 -5.39 -13.32 -15.81
N VAL A 466 -5.81 -12.44 -14.90
CA VAL A 466 -6.11 -12.76 -13.51
C VAL A 466 -7.62 -12.87 -13.37
N GLU A 467 -8.11 -14.04 -12.98
CA GLU A 467 -9.53 -14.20 -12.70
C GLU A 467 -9.92 -13.29 -11.53
N ARG A 468 -10.79 -12.31 -11.78
CA ARG A 468 -11.31 -11.42 -10.75
C ARG A 468 -12.83 -11.37 -10.80
N ARG A 469 -13.48 -11.58 -9.65
CA ARG A 469 -14.93 -11.33 -9.50
C ARG A 469 -15.30 -11.02 -8.06
N PRO A 470 -16.23 -10.07 -7.83
CA PRO A 470 -16.84 -9.94 -6.51
C PRO A 470 -17.64 -11.22 -6.21
N ILE A 471 -17.61 -11.67 -4.96
CA ILE A 471 -18.46 -12.75 -4.46
C ILE A 471 -19.61 -12.04 -3.72
N PRO A 472 -20.84 -12.04 -4.30
CA PRO A 472 -21.97 -11.47 -3.60
C PRO A 472 -22.22 -12.24 -2.30
N PRO A 473 -22.76 -11.58 -1.27
CA PRO A 473 -23.16 -12.27 -0.06
C PRO A 473 -24.13 -13.42 -0.38
N PRO A 474 -24.09 -14.53 0.38
CA PRO A 474 -25.08 -15.59 0.21
C PRO A 474 -26.48 -15.01 0.36
N GLU A 475 -27.40 -15.36 -0.55
CA GLU A 475 -28.80 -14.96 -0.45
C GLU A 475 -29.34 -15.40 0.91
N ALA A 476 -30.02 -14.49 1.62
CA ALA A 476 -30.69 -14.83 2.86
C ALA A 476 -31.67 -15.98 2.56
N PRO A 477 -31.75 -17.02 3.41
CA PRO A 477 -32.71 -18.10 3.20
C PRO A 477 -34.10 -17.48 3.02
N ALA A 478 -34.77 -17.86 1.93
CA ALA A 478 -36.15 -17.47 1.70
C ALA A 478 -36.96 -17.81 2.95
N ASP A 479 -37.78 -16.87 3.41
CA ASP A 479 -38.66 -17.05 4.55
C ASP A 479 -39.75 -18.08 4.19
N GLU A 480 -39.36 -19.36 4.19
CA GLU A 480 -40.27 -20.49 4.12
C GLU A 480 -40.91 -20.66 5.49
N GLY A 481 -41.98 -19.91 5.75
CA GLY A 481 -43.01 -20.34 6.70
C GLY A 481 -43.42 -19.33 7.78
N ALA A 482 -44.16 -18.30 7.36
CA ALA A 482 -45.24 -17.75 8.18
C ALA A 482 -46.56 -17.85 7.40
N GLY A 483 -46.92 -19.06 7.00
CA GLY A 483 -48.19 -19.39 6.36
C GLY A 483 -48.76 -20.66 6.97
N ALA A 484 -49.89 -20.50 7.66
CA ALA A 484 -50.82 -21.53 8.17
C ALA A 484 -50.30 -22.46 9.28
N ASP A 485 -50.68 -22.17 10.53
CA ASP A 485 -51.84 -22.81 11.17
C ASP A 485 -52.32 -22.03 12.41
#